data_AF-A0A936JWL1-F1
#
_entry.id   AF-A0A936JWL1-F1
#
_cell.length_a   1.000
_cell.length_b   1.000
_cell.length_c   1.000
_cell.angle_alpha   90.00
_cell.angle_beta   90.00
_cell.angle_gamma   90.00
#
_symmetry.space_group_name_H-M   'P 1'
#
loop_
_entity.id
_entity.type
_entity.pdbx_description
1 polymer ?
#
loop_
_entity_poly.entity_id
_entity_poly.type
_entity_poly.pdbx_seq_one_letter_code
_entity_poly.pdbx_strand_id
1 'polypeptide(L)'
;MGRLASTMDVGTADSVAGARANEPLVLALMIAWLPAEPERIGEVALFDDGGGARILGRGAPEQGGTERVVFYRQRPGLIERMPPLSSPGLSREQLRIRVDRGKLQIERIGKCILEFDGRRVDKCLVAPGDSLLLKGQLLLHCTLRPRKFELLHTASLECAPVFGAPDAHGIVGESAAVWRLRDQLAWMAKADGHTLLLGGSGSGKELCARAVHALSARARGPFVARNAATIPAGIVDAELFGNVKNYPNPGMTERPGLIGSADGGTLFLDEIGELPQNLQANLLRVLDEGGEYHNLGGTTTKRSNFRLLGATNRDPESLKHDLAARLVLRIAVPGLDERREDIPMLVRHLLRRAMTKSPDAVARFFTTNTNGLPEPNIRASLVEKLMAHAYTTNIRELDALLWRAMSTSAGTVIEWPEDAPAPNAAASTPTDHVNDELPPEMTEPVKEPSEAEVRESLAVHDGNIVRAAKALGLSSRYVLYRLMRKYGIESA
;
A
#
# COMPACT_ATOMS: atom_id res chain seq x y z
N MET A 1 11.05 35.82 49.52
CA MET A 1 12.28 35.87 48.69
C MET A 1 12.64 34.42 48.37
N GLY A 2 12.69 33.91 47.15
CA GLY A 2 12.54 34.42 45.80
C GLY A 2 12.44 33.20 44.87
N ARG A 3 11.77 33.39 43.73
CA ARG A 3 11.48 32.40 42.68
C ARG A 3 12.73 31.69 42.16
N LEU A 4 12.58 30.44 41.71
CA LEU A 4 13.23 29.91 40.51
C LEU A 4 12.31 28.83 39.90
N ALA A 5 11.63 29.23 38.82
CA ALA A 5 10.96 28.33 37.90
C ALA A 5 12.00 27.81 36.90
N SER A 6 12.08 26.50 36.71
CA SER A 6 12.79 25.88 35.58
C SER A 6 11.76 25.13 34.74
N THR A 7 11.16 25.86 33.82
CA THR A 7 10.46 25.34 32.64
C THR A 7 11.47 24.51 31.82
N MET A 8 11.28 23.20 31.79
CA MET A 8 11.87 22.37 30.73
C MET A 8 10.97 22.51 29.51
N ASP A 9 11.56 23.10 28.48
CA ASP A 9 10.94 23.39 27.20
C ASP A 9 10.50 22.09 26.52
N VAL A 10 9.25 22.08 26.06
CA VAL A 10 8.63 20.98 25.32
C VAL A 10 9.26 20.97 23.95
N GLY A 11 10.16 20.01 23.70
CA GLY A 11 10.75 19.76 22.40
C GLY A 11 9.66 19.43 21.38
N THR A 12 9.38 20.39 20.50
CA THR A 12 8.62 20.22 19.27
C THR A 12 9.20 19.09 18.42
N ALA A 13 8.32 18.46 17.64
CA ALA A 13 8.52 17.26 16.84
C ALA A 13 9.53 17.36 15.67
N ASP A 14 10.61 18.14 15.81
CA ASP A 14 11.60 18.41 14.75
C ASP A 14 13.02 17.85 15.02
N SER A 15 13.23 17.03 16.06
CA SER A 15 14.59 16.60 16.45
C SER A 15 15.00 15.17 16.08
N VAL A 16 14.24 14.46 15.22
CA VAL A 16 14.72 13.20 14.57
C VAL A 16 15.16 13.42 13.12
N ALA A 17 15.07 14.65 12.61
CA ALA A 17 15.67 15.06 11.34
C ALA A 17 17.14 15.47 11.55
N GLY A 18 17.96 14.57 12.10
CA GLY A 18 19.41 14.70 12.03
C GLY A 18 19.84 14.63 10.56
N ALA A 19 20.27 15.77 10.02
CA ALA A 19 20.70 15.99 8.65
C ALA A 19 21.64 14.87 8.13
N ARG A 20 21.07 13.84 7.51
CA ARG A 20 21.79 12.98 6.56
C ARG A 20 21.88 13.78 5.27
N ALA A 21 23.08 14.04 4.77
CA ALA A 21 23.27 14.62 3.45
C ALA A 21 22.58 13.69 2.43
N ASN A 22 21.36 14.03 2.04
CA ASN A 22 20.53 13.20 1.18
C ASN A 22 21.28 13.10 -0.15
N GLU A 23 21.69 11.89 -0.54
CA GLU A 23 22.39 11.69 -1.81
C GLU A 23 21.51 12.26 -2.94
N PRO A 24 22.07 13.07 -3.85
CA PRO A 24 21.27 13.78 -4.84
C PRO A 24 20.47 12.77 -5.67
N LEU A 25 19.18 13.05 -5.83
CA LEU A 25 18.31 12.26 -6.67
C LEU A 25 18.68 12.50 -8.14
N VAL A 26 18.78 11.41 -8.90
CA VAL A 26 19.03 11.42 -10.33
C VAL A 26 17.85 10.79 -11.07
N LEU A 27 17.72 11.13 -12.36
CA LEU A 27 16.73 10.49 -13.22
C LEU A 27 17.06 9.02 -13.39
N ALA A 28 16.03 8.18 -13.31
CA ALA A 28 16.16 6.75 -13.54
C ALA A 28 15.05 6.23 -14.44
N LEU A 29 15.38 5.29 -15.31
CA LEU A 29 14.40 4.47 -16.02
C LEU A 29 14.34 3.10 -15.40
N MET A 30 13.19 2.76 -14.82
CA MET A 30 12.93 1.47 -14.19
C MET A 30 12.16 0.56 -15.15
N ILE A 31 12.53 -0.72 -15.22
CA ILE A 31 11.80 -1.74 -15.98
C ILE A 31 10.50 -2.09 -15.25
N ALA A 32 9.38 -1.55 -15.72
CA ALA A 32 8.07 -1.81 -15.14
C ALA A 32 7.40 -3.06 -15.71
N TRP A 33 7.67 -3.42 -16.97
CA TRP A 33 7.13 -4.63 -17.59
C TRP A 33 8.05 -5.11 -18.70
N LEU A 34 8.41 -6.39 -18.68
CA LEU A 34 9.29 -7.03 -19.67
C LEU A 34 8.93 -8.51 -19.78
N PRO A 35 8.06 -8.92 -20.74
CA PRO A 35 7.52 -10.27 -20.79
C PRO A 35 8.58 -11.33 -21.15
N ALA A 36 9.64 -10.94 -21.87
CA ALA A 36 10.72 -11.83 -22.25
C ALA A 36 11.68 -12.17 -21.09
N GLU A 37 11.80 -11.28 -20.11
CA GLU A 37 12.75 -11.36 -18.97
C GLU A 37 12.06 -10.82 -17.69
N PRO A 38 10.97 -11.45 -17.21
CA PRO A 38 10.13 -10.90 -16.13
C PRO A 38 10.84 -10.78 -14.78
N GLU A 39 11.94 -11.50 -14.56
CA GLU A 39 12.83 -11.38 -13.40
C GLU A 39 13.62 -10.07 -13.34
N ARG A 40 13.62 -9.29 -14.43
CA ARG A 40 14.29 -8.00 -14.52
C ARG A 40 13.42 -6.81 -14.12
N ILE A 41 12.14 -7.05 -13.82
CA ILE A 41 11.22 -6.01 -13.35
C ILE A 41 11.79 -5.39 -12.07
N GLY A 42 11.86 -4.06 -12.02
CA GLY A 42 12.47 -3.28 -10.94
C GLY A 42 13.94 -2.90 -11.15
N GLU A 43 14.63 -3.46 -12.15
CA GLU A 43 15.97 -3.01 -12.54
C GLU A 43 15.92 -1.57 -13.07
N VAL A 44 16.96 -0.78 -12.76
CA VAL A 44 16.99 0.65 -13.10
C VAL A 44 18.23 1.06 -13.87
N ALA A 45 18.06 1.99 -14.81
CA ALA A 45 19.16 2.70 -15.45
C ALA A 45 19.22 4.13 -14.93
N LEU A 46 20.38 4.56 -14.41
CA LEU A 46 20.57 5.89 -13.83
C LEU A 46 21.14 6.87 -14.87
N PHE A 47 20.69 8.12 -14.84
CA PHE A 47 21.08 9.17 -15.77
C PHE A 47 21.51 10.43 -15.01
N ASP A 48 22.75 10.84 -15.24
CA ASP A 48 23.35 12.01 -14.61
C ASP A 48 23.21 13.26 -15.48
N ASP A 49 23.01 14.40 -14.83
CA ASP A 49 23.03 15.70 -15.50
C ASP A 49 24.40 15.92 -16.18
N GLY A 50 24.37 16.38 -17.44
CA GLY A 50 25.57 16.60 -18.24
C GLY A 50 26.14 15.36 -18.93
N GLY A 51 25.50 14.19 -18.79
CA GLY A 51 25.87 12.98 -19.53
C GLY A 51 25.66 13.09 -21.04
N GLY A 52 26.49 12.35 -21.81
CA GLY A 52 26.31 12.17 -23.24
C GLY A 52 25.01 11.41 -23.57
N ALA A 53 24.62 11.41 -24.84
CA ALA A 53 23.51 10.57 -25.28
C ALA A 53 23.89 9.09 -25.10
N ARG A 54 22.95 8.28 -24.60
CA ARG A 54 23.12 6.83 -24.39
C ARG A 54 22.16 6.04 -25.26
N ILE A 55 22.57 4.84 -25.65
CA ILE A 55 21.77 3.95 -26.50
C ILE A 55 21.19 2.79 -25.69
N LEU A 56 19.87 2.63 -25.75
CA LEU A 56 19.15 1.44 -25.25
C LEU A 56 18.82 0.52 -26.42
N GLY A 57 19.07 -0.77 -26.27
CA GLY A 57 18.68 -1.81 -27.22
C GLY A 57 19.10 -3.19 -26.76
N ARG A 58 18.84 -4.22 -27.58
CA ARG A 58 19.21 -5.60 -27.23
C ARG A 58 20.68 -5.91 -27.50
N GLY A 59 21.22 -6.86 -26.73
CA GLY A 59 22.55 -7.41 -26.93
C GLY A 59 23.70 -6.46 -26.58
N ALA A 60 24.93 -6.97 -26.72
CA ALA A 60 26.16 -6.22 -26.46
C ALA A 60 26.32 -5.04 -27.43
N PRO A 61 27.04 -3.97 -27.02
CA PRO A 61 27.39 -2.88 -27.92
C PRO A 61 28.14 -3.38 -29.16
N GLU A 62 27.86 -2.77 -30.31
CA GLU A 62 28.71 -2.92 -31.50
C GLU A 62 30.02 -2.14 -31.26
N GLN A 63 31.16 -2.66 -31.73
CA GLN A 63 32.48 -2.09 -31.45
C GLN A 63 32.57 -0.64 -31.95
N GLY A 64 32.96 0.29 -31.06
CA GLY A 64 33.29 1.68 -31.41
C GLY A 64 32.17 2.73 -31.28
N GLY A 65 31.00 2.39 -30.73
CA GLY A 65 29.85 3.30 -30.63
C GLY A 65 29.50 3.83 -29.22
N THR A 66 28.78 4.96 -29.22
CA THR A 66 28.06 5.66 -28.12
C THR A 66 27.78 4.85 -26.85
N GLU A 67 27.91 5.49 -25.67
CA GLU A 67 27.68 4.87 -24.36
C GLU A 67 26.32 4.14 -24.29
N ARG A 68 26.29 2.90 -23.79
CA ARG A 68 25.07 2.10 -23.66
C ARG A 68 24.33 2.42 -22.37
N VAL A 69 23.00 2.32 -22.42
CA VAL A 69 22.19 2.25 -21.20
C VAL A 69 22.48 0.93 -20.50
N VAL A 70 22.82 1.02 -19.21
CA VAL A 70 23.10 -0.12 -18.35
C VAL A 70 22.06 -0.15 -17.25
N PHE A 71 21.48 -1.32 -17.03
CA PHE A 71 20.56 -1.57 -15.92
C PHE A 71 21.31 -2.12 -14.73
N TYR A 72 20.81 -1.76 -13.54
CA TYR A 72 21.36 -2.16 -12.27
C TYR A 72 20.28 -2.68 -11.35
N ARG A 73 20.64 -3.66 -10.52
CA ARG A 73 19.89 -3.98 -9.30
C ARG A 73 20.51 -3.19 -8.17
N GLN A 74 19.78 -2.20 -7.67
CA GLN A 74 20.21 -1.38 -6.54
C GLN A 74 19.68 -1.96 -5.23
N ARG A 75 20.58 -2.16 -4.28
CA ARG A 75 20.31 -2.50 -2.88
C ARG A 75 21.22 -1.66 -1.97
N PRO A 76 20.90 -1.54 -0.67
CA PRO A 76 21.78 -0.91 0.31
C PRO A 76 23.24 -1.39 0.23
N GLY A 77 24.18 -0.51 -0.15
CA GLY A 77 25.60 -0.88 -0.29
C GLY A 77 25.97 -1.79 -1.47
N LEU A 78 25.02 -2.16 -2.33
CA LEU A 78 25.26 -3.05 -3.46
C LEU A 78 24.58 -2.51 -4.72
N ILE A 79 25.37 -2.32 -5.77
CA ILE A 79 24.87 -1.97 -7.10
C ILE A 79 25.40 -3.02 -8.08
N GLU A 80 24.53 -3.96 -8.45
CA GLU A 80 24.88 -5.05 -9.35
C GLU A 80 24.57 -4.62 -10.79
N ARG A 81 25.57 -4.70 -11.66
CA ARG A 81 25.43 -4.41 -13.09
C ARG A 81 24.79 -5.60 -13.81
N MET A 82 23.68 -5.36 -14.50
CA MET A 82 22.95 -6.41 -15.22
C MET A 82 23.40 -6.50 -16.68
N PRO A 83 23.28 -7.68 -17.32
CA PRO A 83 23.58 -7.85 -18.72
C PRO A 83 22.61 -7.03 -19.61
N PRO A 84 22.98 -6.76 -20.87
CA PRO A 84 22.08 -6.11 -21.82
C PRO A 84 20.75 -6.85 -21.97
N LEU A 85 19.69 -6.13 -22.36
CA LEU A 85 18.39 -6.74 -22.65
C LEU A 85 18.51 -7.77 -23.78
N SER A 86 17.77 -8.85 -23.69
CA SER A 86 17.75 -9.93 -24.68
C SER A 86 16.44 -10.01 -25.47
N SER A 87 15.44 -9.19 -25.11
CA SER A 87 14.12 -9.14 -25.76
C SER A 87 14.21 -9.10 -27.30
N PRO A 88 13.63 -10.09 -28.01
CA PRO A 88 13.87 -10.31 -29.43
C PRO A 88 13.24 -9.25 -30.35
N GLY A 89 12.15 -8.60 -29.90
CA GLY A 89 11.49 -7.55 -30.68
C GLY A 89 12.15 -6.18 -30.56
N LEU A 90 13.21 -6.04 -29.76
CA LEU A 90 14.00 -4.82 -29.68
C LEU A 90 15.10 -4.81 -30.75
N SER A 91 15.36 -3.64 -31.32
CA SER A 91 16.55 -3.44 -32.17
C SER A 91 17.82 -3.45 -31.31
N ARG A 92 18.98 -3.76 -31.91
CA ARG A 92 20.27 -3.65 -31.20
C ARG A 92 20.52 -2.23 -30.69
N GLU A 93 20.05 -1.24 -31.45
CA GLU A 93 19.94 0.15 -31.06
C GLU A 93 18.49 0.58 -31.26
N GLN A 94 17.76 0.81 -30.16
CA GLN A 94 16.32 1.03 -30.19
C GLN A 94 15.95 2.46 -29.79
N LEU A 95 16.49 2.96 -28.68
CA LEU A 95 16.29 4.33 -28.23
C LEU A 95 17.62 5.03 -28.04
N ARG A 96 17.65 6.31 -28.39
CA ARG A 96 18.68 7.27 -27.96
C ARG A 96 18.09 8.11 -26.83
N ILE A 97 18.78 8.16 -25.70
CA ILE A 97 18.31 8.80 -24.48
C ILE A 97 19.34 9.83 -24.04
N ARG A 98 18.89 11.04 -23.74
CA ARG A 98 19.73 12.13 -23.25
C ARG A 98 19.04 12.86 -22.11
N VAL A 99 19.80 13.30 -21.12
CA VAL A 99 19.27 14.20 -20.09
C VAL A 99 19.20 15.61 -20.67
N ASP A 100 18.03 16.25 -20.56
CA ASP A 100 17.77 17.63 -20.93
C ASP A 100 16.96 18.31 -19.81
N ARG A 101 17.60 19.23 -19.08
CA ARG A 101 16.98 20.06 -18.04
C ARG A 101 16.12 19.27 -17.03
N GLY A 102 16.67 18.21 -16.45
CA GLY A 102 15.96 17.39 -15.46
C GLY A 102 14.85 16.51 -16.04
N LYS A 103 14.83 16.32 -17.36
CA LYS A 103 13.96 15.37 -18.07
C LYS A 103 14.79 14.48 -19.01
N LEU A 104 14.21 13.37 -19.45
CA LEU A 104 14.84 12.47 -20.43
C LEU A 104 14.28 12.74 -21.82
N GLN A 105 15.11 13.24 -22.71
CA GLN A 105 14.80 13.29 -24.13
C GLN A 105 15.02 11.90 -24.73
N ILE A 106 13.96 11.32 -25.29
CA ILE A 106 13.96 9.99 -25.90
C ILE A 106 13.70 10.12 -27.39
N GLU A 107 14.56 9.49 -28.20
CA GLU A 107 14.41 9.39 -29.65
C GLU A 107 14.41 7.91 -30.07
N ARG A 108 13.38 7.51 -30.82
CA ARG A 108 13.29 6.19 -31.42
C ARG A 108 14.20 6.12 -32.65
N ILE A 109 15.21 5.25 -32.59
CA ILE A 109 16.13 4.98 -33.71
C ILE A 109 15.98 3.55 -34.27
N GLY A 110 15.35 2.65 -33.52
CA GLY A 110 15.08 1.28 -33.94
C GLY A 110 13.68 1.06 -34.51
N LYS A 111 13.40 -0.21 -34.86
CA LYS A 111 12.16 -0.64 -35.52
C LYS A 111 10.96 -0.78 -34.59
N CYS A 112 11.16 -1.06 -33.29
CA CYS A 112 10.04 -1.23 -32.36
C CYS A 112 9.34 0.11 -32.14
N ILE A 113 8.00 0.10 -32.20
CA ILE A 113 7.18 1.31 -32.04
C ILE A 113 7.31 1.82 -30.60
N LEU A 114 7.63 3.10 -30.45
CA LEU A 114 7.60 3.83 -29.19
C LEU A 114 6.22 4.48 -29.03
N GLU A 115 5.59 4.22 -27.89
CA GLU A 115 4.33 4.82 -27.46
C GLU A 115 4.58 5.61 -26.16
N PHE A 116 4.01 6.82 -26.10
CA PHE A 116 4.05 7.74 -24.97
C PHE A 116 2.69 8.41 -24.86
N ASP A 117 2.09 8.44 -23.66
CA ASP A 117 0.70 8.89 -23.43
C ASP A 117 -0.33 8.25 -24.39
N GLY A 118 -0.17 6.95 -24.65
CA GLY A 118 -1.05 6.19 -25.56
C GLY A 118 -0.92 6.56 -27.05
N ARG A 119 0.06 7.40 -27.43
CA ARG A 119 0.29 7.83 -28.82
C ARG A 119 1.62 7.31 -29.34
N ARG A 120 1.67 6.95 -30.62
CA ARG A 120 2.92 6.59 -31.30
C ARG A 120 3.75 7.84 -31.53
N VAL A 121 5.00 7.81 -31.09
CA VAL A 121 5.93 8.95 -31.19
C VAL A 121 7.31 8.49 -31.64
N ASP A 122 8.02 9.37 -32.35
CA ASP A 122 9.44 9.17 -32.70
C ASP A 122 10.38 9.88 -31.73
N LYS A 123 9.89 10.94 -31.08
CA LYS A 123 10.61 11.72 -30.06
C LYS A 123 9.64 12.13 -28.96
N CYS A 124 10.07 12.05 -27.71
CA CYS A 124 9.34 12.57 -26.56
C CYS A 124 10.29 13.07 -25.47
N LEU A 125 9.75 13.86 -24.54
CA LEU A 125 10.43 14.33 -23.36
C LEU A 125 9.72 13.73 -22.15
N VAL A 126 10.43 12.93 -21.36
CA VAL A 126 9.88 12.13 -20.28
C VAL A 126 10.31 12.72 -18.95
N ALA A 127 9.34 13.01 -18.08
CA ALA A 127 9.55 13.51 -16.74
C ALA A 127 9.35 12.38 -15.70
N PRO A 128 9.84 12.55 -14.45
CA PRO A 128 9.51 11.64 -13.37
C PRO A 128 8.00 11.44 -13.20
N GLY A 129 7.56 10.19 -13.08
CA GLY A 129 6.15 9.78 -13.05
C GLY A 129 5.64 9.27 -14.40
N ASP A 130 6.27 9.65 -15.50
CA ASP A 130 5.84 9.23 -16.84
C ASP A 130 6.28 7.78 -17.15
N SER A 131 5.53 7.12 -18.02
CA SER A 131 5.87 5.79 -18.53
C SER A 131 6.01 5.82 -20.06
N LEU A 132 6.89 4.99 -20.60
CA LEU A 132 7.07 4.82 -22.04
C LEU A 132 7.02 3.35 -22.43
N LEU A 133 6.32 3.06 -23.52
CA LEU A 133 6.06 1.70 -23.97
C LEU A 133 6.75 1.46 -25.32
N LEU A 134 7.66 0.50 -25.36
CA LEU A 134 8.09 -0.15 -26.58
C LEU A 134 7.10 -1.29 -26.85
N LYS A 135 6.27 -1.12 -27.88
CA LYS A 135 5.04 -1.89 -28.09
C LYS A 135 5.26 -3.40 -28.01
N GLY A 136 4.67 -4.02 -26.99
CA GLY A 136 4.71 -5.46 -26.75
C GLY A 136 6.06 -6.01 -26.28
N GLN A 137 7.04 -5.14 -26.01
CA GLN A 137 8.40 -5.56 -25.67
C GLN A 137 8.88 -5.07 -24.30
N LEU A 138 8.63 -3.80 -23.93
CA LEU A 138 9.19 -3.20 -22.73
C LEU A 138 8.39 -1.97 -22.30
N LEU A 139 8.01 -1.89 -21.03
CA LEU A 139 7.51 -0.67 -20.39
C LEU A 139 8.60 -0.15 -19.45
N LEU A 140 9.01 1.11 -19.64
CA LEU A 140 9.89 1.80 -18.71
C LEU A 140 9.11 2.89 -17.97
N HIS A 141 9.41 3.06 -16.70
CA HIS A 141 8.89 4.13 -15.87
C HIS A 141 10.01 5.07 -15.47
N CYS A 142 9.81 6.37 -15.68
CA CYS A 142 10.77 7.40 -15.28
C CYS A 142 10.53 7.78 -13.83
N THR A 143 11.57 7.74 -13.01
CA THR A 143 11.51 8.05 -11.58
C THR A 143 12.74 8.84 -11.15
N LEU A 144 12.73 9.31 -9.91
CA LEU A 144 13.88 9.92 -9.24
C LEU A 144 14.43 8.95 -8.20
N ARG A 145 15.73 8.69 -8.25
CA ARG A 145 16.39 7.78 -7.31
C ARG A 145 17.71 8.34 -6.78
N PRO A 146 18.08 8.04 -5.53
CA PRO A 146 19.45 8.25 -5.10
C PRO A 146 20.37 7.28 -5.84
N ARG A 147 21.61 7.72 -6.11
CA ARG A 147 22.59 6.90 -6.84
C ARG A 147 22.96 5.64 -6.06
N LYS A 148 23.07 5.73 -4.74
CA LYS A 148 23.28 4.61 -3.84
C LYS A 148 22.20 4.64 -2.77
N PHE A 149 21.94 3.48 -2.20
CA PHE A 149 21.07 3.39 -1.03
C PHE A 149 21.94 3.44 0.22
N GLU A 150 21.43 4.11 1.26
CA GLU A 150 22.05 4.09 2.58
C GLU A 150 22.27 2.64 3.02
N LEU A 151 23.41 2.38 3.67
CA LEU A 151 23.72 1.06 4.21
C LEU A 151 22.69 0.67 5.27
N LEU A 152 22.33 -0.62 5.28
CA LEU A 152 21.52 -1.18 6.36
C LEU A 152 22.35 -1.17 7.65
N HIS A 153 21.73 -0.74 8.75
CA HIS A 153 22.38 -0.74 10.06
C HIS A 153 22.08 -2.01 10.86
N THR A 154 20.91 -2.61 10.63
CA THR A 154 20.42 -3.74 11.44
C THR A 154 20.03 -4.95 10.62
N ALA A 155 19.36 -4.76 9.49
CA ALA A 155 19.03 -5.83 8.57
C ALA A 155 20.28 -6.28 7.78
N SER A 156 20.33 -7.58 7.43
CA SER A 156 21.41 -8.13 6.61
C SER A 156 20.95 -8.39 5.18
N LEU A 157 21.80 -8.06 4.22
CA LEU A 157 21.60 -8.45 2.82
C LEU A 157 21.84 -9.94 2.57
N GLU A 158 22.53 -10.66 3.45
CA GLU A 158 22.71 -12.11 3.30
C GLU A 158 21.38 -12.86 3.36
N CYS A 159 20.41 -12.32 4.09
CA CYS A 159 19.05 -12.83 4.17
C CYS A 159 18.10 -12.15 3.17
N ALA A 160 18.62 -11.34 2.24
CA ALA A 160 17.79 -10.67 1.25
C ALA A 160 17.13 -11.70 0.32
N PRO A 161 15.87 -11.49 -0.07
CA PRO A 161 15.22 -12.36 -1.04
C PRO A 161 15.91 -12.26 -2.41
N VAL A 162 15.52 -13.15 -3.31
CA VAL A 162 15.78 -12.97 -4.76
C VAL A 162 15.22 -11.59 -5.18
N PHE A 163 15.88 -10.91 -6.11
CA PHE A 163 15.49 -9.57 -6.55
C PHE A 163 14.00 -9.50 -6.96
N GLY A 164 13.27 -8.59 -6.32
CA GLY A 164 11.83 -8.39 -6.54
C GLY A 164 10.91 -9.50 -6.02
N ALA A 165 11.45 -10.51 -5.32
CA ALA A 165 10.67 -11.54 -4.64
C ALA A 165 10.27 -11.09 -3.21
N PRO A 166 9.22 -11.67 -2.61
CA PRO A 166 8.92 -11.45 -1.20
C PRO A 166 10.06 -11.98 -0.31
N ASP A 167 10.32 -11.28 0.80
CA ASP A 167 11.13 -11.84 1.88
C ASP A 167 10.36 -12.90 2.69
N ALA A 168 11.01 -13.47 3.71
CA ALA A 168 10.43 -14.49 4.58
C ALA A 168 9.16 -14.04 5.32
N HIS A 169 8.92 -12.73 5.39
CA HIS A 169 7.75 -12.13 6.02
C HIS A 169 6.72 -11.66 5.00
N GLY A 170 6.94 -11.90 3.70
CA GLY A 170 6.02 -11.52 2.63
C GLY A 170 6.15 -10.08 2.14
N ILE A 171 7.14 -9.31 2.62
CA ILE A 171 7.33 -7.92 2.17
C ILE A 171 8.02 -7.94 0.80
N VAL A 172 7.38 -7.31 -0.18
CA VAL A 172 7.86 -7.19 -1.57
C VAL A 172 8.26 -5.75 -1.85
N GLY A 173 9.38 -5.57 -2.55
CA GLY A 173 9.86 -4.27 -3.04
C GLY A 173 11.37 -4.13 -2.96
N GLU A 174 11.91 -3.31 -3.87
CA GLU A 174 13.34 -2.97 -4.03
C GLU A 174 13.54 -1.44 -4.05
N SER A 175 12.51 -0.65 -3.75
CA SER A 175 12.64 0.78 -3.52
C SER A 175 13.45 1.10 -2.25
N ALA A 176 14.04 2.29 -2.21
CA ALA A 176 14.74 2.79 -1.03
C ALA A 176 13.82 2.81 0.21
N ALA A 177 12.54 3.17 0.04
CA ALA A 177 11.56 3.20 1.11
C ALA A 177 11.33 1.82 1.74
N VAL A 178 11.20 0.76 0.93
CA VAL A 178 10.99 -0.60 1.44
C VAL A 178 12.27 -1.17 2.06
N TRP A 179 13.45 -0.86 1.53
CA TRP A 179 14.71 -1.24 2.18
C TRP A 179 14.90 -0.57 3.54
N ARG A 180 14.57 0.72 3.66
CA ARG A 180 14.56 1.45 4.94
C ARG A 180 13.56 0.85 5.92
N LEU A 181 12.37 0.47 5.45
CA LEU A 181 11.37 -0.22 6.26
C LEU A 181 11.93 -1.53 6.82
N ARG A 182 12.58 -2.36 6.00
CA ARG A 182 13.19 -3.62 6.47
C ARG A 182 14.23 -3.39 7.56
N ASP A 183 15.07 -2.37 7.40
CA ASP A 183 16.07 -2.02 8.42
C ASP A 183 15.44 -1.58 9.75
N GLN A 184 14.41 -0.74 9.67
CA GLN A 184 13.66 -0.27 10.82
C GLN A 184 12.95 -1.43 11.53
N LEU A 185 12.31 -2.35 10.80
CA LEU A 185 11.65 -3.51 11.38
C LEU A 185 12.66 -4.41 12.12
N ALA A 186 13.84 -4.64 11.53
CA ALA A 186 14.91 -5.41 12.17
C ALA A 186 15.44 -4.74 13.44
N TRP A 187 15.61 -3.41 13.43
CA TRP A 187 16.00 -2.65 14.62
C TRP A 187 14.94 -2.73 15.72
N MET A 188 13.68 -2.56 15.36
CA MET A 188 12.55 -2.62 16.29
C MET A 188 12.41 -4.02 16.87
N ALA A 189 12.66 -5.08 16.10
CA ALA A 189 12.68 -6.44 16.60
C ALA A 189 13.73 -6.65 17.71
N LYS A 190 14.92 -6.06 17.56
CA LYS A 190 16.01 -6.13 18.56
C LYS A 190 15.79 -5.25 19.80
N ALA A 191 15.14 -4.10 19.63
CA ALA A 191 14.91 -3.15 20.73
C ALA A 191 13.94 -3.68 21.82
N ASP A 192 13.15 -4.72 21.51
CA ASP A 192 12.11 -5.34 22.38
C ASP A 192 11.11 -4.37 23.06
N GLY A 193 11.02 -3.12 22.59
CA GLY A 193 10.09 -2.13 23.12
C GLY A 193 8.69 -2.20 22.50
N HIS A 194 7.70 -1.64 23.19
CA HIS A 194 6.37 -1.44 22.63
C HIS A 194 6.42 -0.49 21.43
N THR A 195 5.74 -0.83 20.34
CA THR A 195 5.91 -0.15 19.04
C THR A 195 4.57 0.23 18.42
N LEU A 196 4.50 1.42 17.85
CA LEU A 196 3.36 1.89 17.07
C LEU A 196 3.70 1.90 15.56
N LEU A 197 2.91 1.16 14.79
CA LEU A 197 2.95 1.13 13.34
C LEU A 197 1.96 2.15 12.78
N LEU A 198 2.48 3.12 12.06
CA LEU A 198 1.72 4.20 11.44
C LEU A 198 1.60 3.93 9.95
N GLY A 199 0.44 4.21 9.37
CA GLY A 199 0.29 4.18 7.92
C GLY A 199 -1.15 3.99 7.47
N GLY A 200 -1.38 4.24 6.19
CA GLY A 200 -2.71 4.15 5.58
C GLY A 200 -3.37 2.78 5.71
N SER A 201 -4.68 2.73 5.48
CA SER A 201 -5.41 1.46 5.42
C SER A 201 -4.84 0.60 4.28
N GLY A 202 -4.68 -0.70 4.54
CA GLY A 202 -4.14 -1.64 3.55
C GLY A 202 -2.66 -1.46 3.18
N SER A 203 -1.86 -0.68 3.92
CA SER A 203 -0.42 -0.51 3.65
C SER A 203 0.44 -1.71 4.09
N GLY A 204 -0.14 -2.69 4.78
CA GLY A 204 0.57 -3.90 5.25
C GLY A 204 1.10 -3.81 6.69
N LYS A 205 0.44 -3.04 7.57
CA LYS A 205 0.81 -2.92 8.99
C LYS A 205 0.84 -4.27 9.73
N GLU A 206 -0.14 -5.15 9.51
CA GLU A 206 -0.13 -6.49 10.12
C GLU A 206 1.09 -7.32 9.67
N LEU A 207 1.46 -7.21 8.39
CA LEU A 207 2.64 -7.89 7.85
C LEU A 207 3.92 -7.39 8.54
N CYS A 208 4.02 -6.08 8.75
CA CYS A 208 5.12 -5.46 9.48
C CYS A 208 5.16 -5.92 10.94
N ALA A 209 4.00 -6.01 11.62
CA ALA A 209 3.92 -6.50 13.00
C ALA A 209 4.40 -7.95 13.12
N ARG A 210 3.99 -8.81 12.17
CA ARG A 210 4.46 -10.20 12.08
C ARG A 210 5.96 -10.29 11.83
N ALA A 211 6.50 -9.43 10.97
CA ALA A 211 7.94 -9.35 10.74
C ALA A 211 8.71 -8.97 12.02
N VAL A 212 8.27 -7.93 12.74
CA VAL A 212 8.88 -7.52 14.02
C VAL A 212 8.87 -8.67 15.03
N HIS A 213 7.74 -9.36 15.18
CA HIS A 213 7.65 -10.52 16.07
C HIS A 213 8.61 -11.64 15.67
N ALA A 214 8.58 -12.04 14.39
CA ALA A 214 9.40 -13.14 13.87
C ALA A 214 10.91 -12.88 13.95
N LEU A 215 11.34 -11.62 13.88
CA LEU A 215 12.75 -11.21 13.99
C LEU A 215 13.19 -10.97 15.45
N SER A 216 12.27 -11.00 16.42
CA SER A 216 12.55 -10.66 17.81
C SER A 216 12.99 -11.87 18.65
N ALA A 217 13.51 -11.61 19.85
CA ALA A 217 13.77 -12.66 20.84
C ALA A 217 12.50 -13.45 21.25
N ARG A 218 11.31 -12.90 20.98
CA ARG A 218 10.00 -13.48 21.32
C ARG A 218 9.39 -14.30 20.18
N ALA A 219 10.12 -14.54 19.09
CA ALA A 219 9.61 -15.24 17.90
C ALA A 219 9.09 -16.67 18.15
N ARG A 220 9.49 -17.31 19.26
CA ARG A 220 8.97 -18.63 19.68
C ARG A 220 7.73 -18.54 20.57
N GLY A 221 7.43 -17.35 21.11
CA GLY A 221 6.24 -17.09 21.93
C GLY A 221 4.99 -16.86 21.08
N PRO A 222 3.83 -16.68 21.72
CA PRO A 222 2.58 -16.44 20.99
C PRO A 222 2.58 -15.09 20.27
N PHE A 223 2.01 -15.05 19.07
CA PHE A 223 1.63 -13.81 18.38
C PHE A 223 0.10 -13.69 18.40
N VAL A 224 -0.42 -12.92 19.35
CA VAL A 224 -1.86 -12.68 19.52
C VAL A 224 -2.24 -11.43 18.75
N ALA A 225 -3.07 -11.55 17.72
CA ALA A 225 -3.49 -10.43 16.87
C ALA A 225 -5.00 -10.20 16.97
N ARG A 226 -5.41 -8.94 17.15
CA ARG A 226 -6.81 -8.53 17.16
C ARG A 226 -6.97 -7.13 16.54
N ASN A 227 -8.02 -6.92 15.76
CA ASN A 227 -8.42 -5.57 15.35
C ASN A 227 -9.36 -4.99 16.43
N ALA A 228 -8.97 -3.88 17.04
CA ALA A 228 -9.72 -3.20 18.09
C ALA A 228 -11.09 -2.66 17.63
N ALA A 229 -11.21 -2.19 16.39
CA ALA A 229 -12.46 -1.69 15.82
C ALA A 229 -13.54 -2.78 15.66
N THR A 230 -13.11 -4.04 15.59
CA THR A 230 -14.03 -5.18 15.47
C THR A 230 -14.56 -5.69 16.82
N ILE A 231 -14.02 -5.18 17.94
CA ILE A 231 -14.42 -5.63 19.27
C ILE A 231 -15.64 -4.80 19.72
N PRO A 232 -16.79 -5.44 20.03
CA PRO A 232 -17.94 -4.71 20.54
C PRO A 232 -17.61 -4.01 21.86
N ALA A 233 -18.00 -2.73 21.98
CA ALA A 233 -17.70 -1.90 23.14
C ALA A 233 -18.20 -2.49 24.48
N GLY A 234 -19.25 -3.31 24.47
CA GLY A 234 -19.77 -3.96 25.68
C GLY A 234 -18.92 -5.12 26.20
N ILE A 235 -17.98 -5.65 25.41
CA ILE A 235 -17.17 -6.82 25.79
C ILE A 235 -15.67 -6.61 25.64
N VAL A 236 -15.23 -5.43 25.19
CA VAL A 236 -13.81 -5.16 24.92
C VAL A 236 -12.92 -5.33 26.15
N ASP A 237 -13.44 -4.99 27.34
CA ASP A 237 -12.74 -5.20 28.62
C ASP A 237 -12.51 -6.70 28.87
N ALA A 238 -13.53 -7.52 28.64
CA ALA A 238 -13.49 -8.96 28.87
C ALA A 238 -12.60 -9.67 27.84
N GLU A 239 -12.56 -9.18 26.60
CA GLU A 239 -11.65 -9.67 25.57
C GLU A 239 -10.20 -9.31 25.92
N LEU A 240 -9.91 -8.06 26.30
CA LEU A 240 -8.54 -7.61 26.60
C LEU A 240 -7.97 -8.24 27.89
N PHE A 241 -8.71 -8.13 28.99
CA PHE A 241 -8.24 -8.48 30.34
C PHE A 241 -8.73 -9.84 30.81
N GLY A 242 -9.69 -10.47 30.13
CA GLY A 242 -10.28 -11.72 30.57
C GLY A 242 -11.25 -11.54 31.74
N ASN A 243 -11.85 -12.64 32.16
CA ASN A 243 -12.86 -12.68 33.23
C ASN A 243 -12.61 -13.88 34.13
N VAL A 244 -12.94 -13.76 35.42
CA VAL A 244 -12.98 -14.92 36.32
C VAL A 244 -14.21 -15.79 36.04
N LYS A 245 -14.18 -17.04 36.49
CA LYS A 245 -15.32 -17.96 36.39
C LYS A 245 -16.57 -17.32 37.03
N ASN A 246 -17.73 -17.51 36.39
CA ASN A 246 -19.03 -16.96 36.82
C ASN A 246 -19.14 -15.42 36.79
N TYR A 247 -18.25 -14.71 36.08
CA TYR A 247 -18.36 -13.27 35.85
C TYR A 247 -18.41 -12.93 34.35
N PRO A 248 -19.23 -11.96 33.91
CA PRO A 248 -20.25 -11.25 34.69
C PRO A 248 -21.48 -12.11 35.01
N ASN A 249 -21.67 -13.22 34.27
CA ASN A 249 -22.84 -14.09 34.41
C ASN A 249 -22.48 -15.46 35.02
N PRO A 250 -23.35 -16.03 35.89
CA PRO A 250 -23.20 -17.39 36.37
C PRO A 250 -23.09 -18.40 35.22
N GLY A 251 -22.18 -19.38 35.34
CA GLY A 251 -21.96 -20.41 34.32
C GLY A 251 -20.94 -20.06 33.24
N MET A 252 -20.46 -18.81 33.18
CA MET A 252 -19.33 -18.45 32.30
C MET A 252 -18.02 -19.06 32.78
N THR A 253 -17.22 -19.56 31.82
CA THR A 253 -15.87 -20.05 32.09
C THR A 253 -14.90 -18.89 32.30
N GLU A 254 -13.83 -19.16 33.06
CA GLU A 254 -12.71 -18.22 33.15
C GLU A 254 -12.03 -18.09 31.78
N ARG A 255 -11.65 -16.85 31.41
CA ARG A 255 -10.83 -16.59 30.23
C ARG A 255 -9.60 -15.77 30.61
N PRO A 256 -8.43 -16.08 30.01
CA PRO A 256 -7.19 -15.34 30.28
C PRO A 256 -7.16 -13.93 29.68
N GLY A 257 -7.99 -13.66 28.67
CA GLY A 257 -7.96 -12.42 27.88
C GLY A 257 -6.81 -12.39 26.87
N LEU A 258 -6.78 -11.37 26.01
CA LEU A 258 -5.73 -11.15 25.00
C LEU A 258 -4.36 -10.91 25.66
N ILE A 259 -4.32 -10.15 26.75
CA ILE A 259 -3.09 -9.86 27.50
C ILE A 259 -2.48 -11.14 28.09
N GLY A 260 -3.30 -11.96 28.75
CA GLY A 260 -2.85 -13.23 29.32
C GLY A 260 -2.44 -14.24 28.24
N SER A 261 -3.12 -14.23 27.10
CA SER A 261 -2.79 -15.10 25.96
C SER A 261 -1.49 -14.71 25.25
N ALA A 262 -1.05 -13.45 25.39
CA ALA A 262 0.16 -12.92 24.78
C ALA A 262 1.40 -13.02 25.67
N ASP A 263 1.27 -13.58 26.87
CA ASP A 263 2.38 -13.73 27.82
C ASP A 263 3.57 -14.48 27.20
N GLY A 264 4.78 -13.97 27.43
CA GLY A 264 6.02 -14.46 26.80
C GLY A 264 6.14 -14.16 25.30
N GLY A 265 5.16 -13.46 24.71
CA GLY A 265 5.04 -13.25 23.27
C GLY A 265 4.74 -11.80 22.90
N THR A 266 3.86 -11.62 21.91
CA THR A 266 3.52 -10.32 21.33
C THR A 266 2.01 -10.18 21.19
N LEU A 267 1.46 -9.07 21.66
CA LEU A 267 0.09 -8.64 21.40
C LEU A 267 0.10 -7.60 20.29
N PHE A 268 -0.56 -7.88 19.18
CA PHE A 268 -0.79 -6.95 18.09
C PHE A 268 -2.23 -6.43 18.14
N LEU A 269 -2.41 -5.12 18.25
CA LEU A 269 -3.69 -4.43 18.19
C LEU A 269 -3.75 -3.54 16.95
N ASP A 270 -4.49 -3.99 15.94
CA ASP A 270 -4.80 -3.14 14.78
C ASP A 270 -5.87 -2.13 15.14
N GLU A 271 -5.80 -0.94 14.54
CA GLU A 271 -6.69 0.19 14.81
C GLU A 271 -6.76 0.54 16.31
N ILE A 272 -5.61 0.55 17.01
CA ILE A 272 -5.52 0.81 18.46
C ILE A 272 -6.15 2.15 18.89
N GLY A 273 -6.23 3.12 17.98
CA GLY A 273 -6.90 4.41 18.21
C GLY A 273 -8.42 4.34 18.28
N GLU A 274 -9.04 3.19 17.95
CA GLU A 274 -10.47 2.95 18.12
C GLU A 274 -10.82 2.43 19.52
N LEU A 275 -9.83 2.13 20.36
CA LEU A 275 -10.09 1.71 21.73
C LEU A 275 -10.69 2.87 22.55
N PRO A 276 -11.74 2.60 23.35
CA PRO A 276 -12.24 3.55 24.34
C PRO A 276 -11.14 4.11 25.25
N GLN A 277 -11.19 5.41 25.53
CA GLN A 277 -10.17 6.15 26.30
C GLN A 277 -9.93 5.58 27.71
N ASN A 278 -10.98 5.07 28.36
CA ASN A 278 -10.88 4.38 29.66
C ASN A 278 -10.04 3.10 29.55
N LEU A 279 -10.10 2.38 28.44
CA LEU A 279 -9.31 1.17 28.24
C LEU A 279 -7.88 1.45 27.84
N GLN A 280 -7.65 2.53 27.10
CA GLN A 280 -6.31 3.04 26.89
C GLN A 280 -5.62 3.32 28.24
N ALA A 281 -6.36 3.85 29.23
CA ALA A 281 -5.84 4.05 30.59
C ALA A 281 -5.53 2.72 31.30
N ASN A 282 -6.41 1.71 31.19
CA ASN A 282 -6.18 0.40 31.79
C ASN A 282 -4.98 -0.34 31.16
N LEU A 283 -4.71 -0.11 29.88
CA LEU A 283 -3.51 -0.64 29.22
C LEU A 283 -2.23 -0.05 29.80
N LEU A 284 -2.22 1.19 30.31
CA LEU A 284 -1.00 1.79 30.88
C LEU A 284 -0.41 0.94 31.99
N ARG A 285 -1.26 0.44 32.89
CA ARG A 285 -0.84 -0.35 34.05
C ARG A 285 -0.20 -1.68 33.67
N VAL A 286 -0.64 -2.28 32.55
CA VAL A 286 -0.04 -3.54 32.07
C VAL A 286 1.19 -3.30 31.19
N LEU A 287 1.35 -2.10 30.65
CA LEU A 287 2.55 -1.68 29.91
C LEU A 287 3.64 -1.10 30.82
N ASP A 288 3.38 -1.04 32.13
CA ASP A 288 4.34 -0.68 33.17
C ASP A 288 5.31 -1.82 33.49
N GLU A 289 6.43 -1.46 34.15
CA GLU A 289 7.35 -2.42 34.72
C GLU A 289 6.59 -3.37 35.67
N GLY A 290 6.57 -4.66 35.32
CA GLY A 290 5.90 -5.71 36.08
C GLY A 290 4.68 -6.33 35.41
N GLY A 291 4.09 -5.68 34.39
CA GLY A 291 3.05 -6.26 33.55
C GLY A 291 1.77 -6.64 34.29
N GLU A 292 1.41 -5.88 35.33
CA GLU A 292 0.35 -6.26 36.26
C GLU A 292 -1.05 -5.85 35.79
N TYR A 293 -2.00 -6.77 35.90
CA TYR A 293 -3.41 -6.51 35.58
C TYR A 293 -4.35 -7.39 36.42
N HIS A 294 -5.65 -7.13 36.32
CA HIS A 294 -6.69 -7.94 36.96
C HIS A 294 -7.67 -8.42 35.90
N ASN A 295 -8.09 -9.69 36.01
CA ASN A 295 -9.25 -10.16 35.27
C ASN A 295 -10.50 -9.46 35.78
N LEU A 296 -11.50 -9.28 34.90
CA LEU A 296 -12.79 -8.75 35.32
C LEU A 296 -13.45 -9.65 36.37
N GLY A 297 -13.97 -9.02 37.43
CA GLY A 297 -14.56 -9.70 38.59
C GLY A 297 -13.55 -10.36 39.53
N GLY A 298 -12.25 -10.29 39.26
CA GLY A 298 -11.19 -10.83 40.08
C GLY A 298 -10.44 -9.76 40.88
N THR A 299 -10.02 -10.11 42.10
CA THR A 299 -9.15 -9.27 42.94
C THR A 299 -7.69 -9.72 42.93
N THR A 300 -7.41 -10.89 42.34
CA THR A 300 -6.05 -11.44 42.23
C THR A 300 -5.28 -10.72 41.11
N THR A 301 -4.15 -10.12 41.47
CA THR A 301 -3.21 -9.55 40.49
C THR A 301 -2.58 -10.64 39.65
N LYS A 302 -2.65 -10.50 38.33
CA LYS A 302 -1.95 -11.34 37.34
C LYS A 302 -0.81 -10.54 36.70
N ARG A 303 0.17 -11.24 36.13
CA ARG A 303 1.30 -10.65 35.41
C ARG A 303 1.37 -11.23 33.99
N SER A 304 1.67 -10.38 33.01
CA SER A 304 1.96 -10.79 31.64
C SER A 304 3.17 -10.00 31.12
N ASN A 305 4.21 -10.71 30.71
CA ASN A 305 5.38 -10.14 30.04
C ASN A 305 5.19 -10.31 28.53
N PHE A 306 4.48 -9.36 27.93
CA PHE A 306 4.24 -9.34 26.48
C PHE A 306 4.80 -8.06 25.86
N ARG A 307 5.07 -8.12 24.57
CA ARG A 307 5.36 -6.92 23.77
C ARG A 307 4.08 -6.44 23.07
N LEU A 308 3.68 -5.19 23.31
CA LEU A 308 2.62 -4.55 22.53
C LEU A 308 3.14 -4.00 21.18
N LEU A 309 2.47 -4.39 20.10
CA LEU A 309 2.55 -3.74 18.79
C LEU A 309 1.18 -3.12 18.49
N GLY A 310 1.08 -1.80 18.47
CA GLY A 310 -0.13 -1.10 18.04
C GLY A 310 -0.05 -0.71 16.57
N ALA A 311 -1.17 -0.66 15.86
CA ALA A 311 -1.26 -0.06 14.52
C ALA A 311 -2.40 0.95 14.44
N THR A 312 -2.18 2.05 13.72
CA THR A 312 -3.20 3.07 13.47
C THR A 312 -2.96 3.79 12.14
N ASN A 313 -4.03 4.28 11.54
CA ASN A 313 -4.02 5.22 10.40
C ASN A 313 -4.33 6.67 10.85
N ARG A 314 -4.69 6.88 12.11
CA ARG A 314 -4.91 8.20 12.70
C ARG A 314 -3.58 8.79 13.17
N ASP A 315 -3.60 10.10 13.41
CA ASP A 315 -2.48 10.79 14.04
C ASP A 315 -2.16 10.15 15.41
N PRO A 316 -0.88 9.86 15.74
CA PRO A 316 -0.47 9.46 17.08
C PRO A 316 -1.03 10.33 18.21
N GLU A 317 -1.25 11.62 17.97
CA GLU A 317 -1.82 12.58 18.92
C GLU A 317 -3.29 12.31 19.27
N SER A 318 -3.99 11.52 18.45
CA SER A 318 -5.35 11.06 18.73
C SER A 318 -5.41 10.01 19.85
N LEU A 319 -4.28 9.35 20.15
CA LEU A 319 -4.17 8.42 21.28
C LEU A 319 -4.08 9.20 22.59
N LYS A 320 -4.54 8.60 23.69
CA LYS A 320 -4.33 9.16 25.02
C LYS A 320 -2.84 9.44 25.22
N HIS A 321 -2.51 10.64 25.67
CA HIS A 321 -1.12 11.11 25.80
C HIS A 321 -0.22 10.11 26.54
N ASP A 322 -0.71 9.56 27.66
CA ASP A 322 0.02 8.57 28.45
C ASP A 322 0.31 7.28 27.66
N LEU A 323 -0.63 6.81 26.82
CA LEU A 323 -0.47 5.59 26.01
C LEU A 323 0.49 5.86 24.85
N ALA A 324 0.35 7.02 24.20
CA ALA A 324 1.26 7.47 23.17
C ALA A 324 2.70 7.59 23.69
N ALA A 325 2.88 8.01 24.95
CA ALA A 325 4.18 8.09 25.62
C ALA A 325 4.79 6.70 25.92
N ARG A 326 3.99 5.63 26.00
CA ARG A 326 4.51 4.24 26.11
C ARG A 326 4.88 3.62 24.77
N LEU A 327 4.35 4.17 23.69
CA LEU A 327 4.63 3.75 22.33
C LEU A 327 5.66 4.68 21.67
N VAL A 328 6.80 4.87 22.34
CA VAL A 328 7.89 5.75 21.89
C VAL A 328 8.47 5.25 20.57
N LEU A 329 8.57 3.93 20.40
CA LEU A 329 9.03 3.34 19.15
C LEU A 329 7.95 3.47 18.09
N ARG A 330 8.24 4.17 17.00
CA ARG A 330 7.30 4.41 15.90
C ARG A 330 7.92 4.02 14.57
N ILE A 331 7.12 3.40 13.70
CA ILE A 331 7.51 3.09 12.31
C ILE A 331 6.39 3.58 11.38
N ALA A 332 6.75 4.40 10.40
CA ALA A 332 5.87 4.72 9.29
C ALA A 332 5.97 3.62 8.22
N VAL A 333 4.86 2.96 7.93
CA VAL A 333 4.73 1.97 6.86
C VAL A 333 4.33 2.71 5.58
N PRO A 334 5.22 2.78 4.57
CA PRO A 334 5.00 3.59 3.38
C PRO A 334 3.79 3.09 2.58
N GLY A 335 2.95 4.03 2.15
CA GLY A 335 1.85 3.77 1.21
C GLY A 335 2.36 3.50 -0.21
N LEU A 336 1.50 3.01 -1.11
CA LEU A 336 1.90 2.70 -2.50
C LEU A 336 2.39 3.94 -3.26
N ASP A 337 1.91 5.12 -2.93
CA ASP A 337 2.33 6.37 -3.56
C ASP A 337 3.80 6.72 -3.25
N GLU A 338 4.31 6.32 -2.08
CA GLU A 338 5.71 6.51 -1.67
C GLU A 338 6.65 5.44 -2.26
N ARG A 339 6.09 4.39 -2.87
CA ARG A 339 6.82 3.23 -3.41
C ARG A 339 6.24 2.75 -4.74
N ARG A 340 5.82 3.68 -5.60
CA ARG A 340 5.20 3.36 -6.91
C ARG A 340 6.03 2.39 -7.74
N GLU A 341 7.35 2.48 -7.61
CA GLU A 341 8.29 1.61 -8.30
C GLU A 341 8.18 0.12 -7.92
N ASP A 342 7.62 -0.19 -6.76
CA ASP A 342 7.42 -1.56 -6.31
C ASP A 342 6.10 -2.17 -6.83
N ILE A 343 5.21 -1.35 -7.42
CA ILE A 343 3.89 -1.82 -7.92
C ILE A 343 4.04 -2.97 -8.92
N PRO A 344 4.92 -2.92 -9.94
CA PRO A 344 5.08 -4.04 -10.86
C PRO A 344 5.47 -5.37 -10.19
N MET A 345 6.37 -5.32 -9.21
CA MET A 345 6.79 -6.50 -8.44
C MET A 345 5.66 -7.00 -7.55
N LEU A 346 4.90 -6.09 -6.93
CA LEU A 346 3.71 -6.41 -6.13
C LEU A 346 2.62 -7.07 -6.99
N VAL A 347 2.35 -6.55 -8.18
CA VAL A 347 1.38 -7.13 -9.12
C VAL A 347 1.74 -8.58 -9.44
N ARG A 348 3.00 -8.81 -9.80
CA ARG A 348 3.51 -10.16 -10.08
C ARG A 348 3.39 -11.08 -8.87
N HIS A 349 3.72 -10.60 -7.67
CA HIS A 349 3.58 -11.36 -6.43
C HIS A 349 2.12 -11.70 -6.10
N LEU A 350 1.22 -10.72 -6.16
CA LEU A 350 -0.20 -10.89 -5.83
C LEU A 350 -0.89 -11.86 -6.80
N LEU A 351 -0.59 -11.78 -8.10
CA LEU A 351 -1.12 -12.72 -9.08
C LEU A 351 -0.61 -14.14 -8.84
N ARG A 352 0.68 -14.32 -8.57
CA ARG A 352 1.23 -15.64 -8.20
C ARG A 352 0.58 -16.18 -6.91
N ARG A 353 0.36 -15.32 -5.92
CA ARG A 353 -0.38 -15.67 -4.70
C ARG A 353 -1.81 -16.10 -5.00
N ALA A 354 -2.49 -15.43 -5.95
CA ALA A 354 -3.82 -15.82 -6.40
C ALA A 354 -3.78 -17.20 -7.08
N MET A 355 -2.77 -17.49 -7.90
CA MET A 355 -2.58 -18.81 -8.51
C MET A 355 -2.41 -19.92 -7.48
N THR A 356 -1.71 -19.66 -6.37
CA THR A 356 -1.58 -20.64 -5.27
C THR A 356 -2.90 -20.86 -4.53
N LYS A 357 -3.70 -19.80 -4.34
CA LYS A 357 -4.95 -19.86 -3.55
C LYS A 357 -6.15 -20.38 -4.35
N SER A 358 -6.21 -20.08 -5.64
CA SER A 358 -7.38 -20.32 -6.49
C SER A 358 -6.93 -20.65 -7.92
N PRO A 359 -6.20 -21.76 -8.13
CA PRO A 359 -5.63 -22.11 -9.42
C PRO A 359 -6.69 -22.18 -10.52
N ASP A 360 -7.84 -22.80 -10.26
CA ASP A 360 -8.93 -22.95 -11.24
C ASP A 360 -9.48 -21.62 -11.74
N ALA A 361 -9.46 -20.58 -10.88
CA ALA A 361 -9.98 -19.26 -11.23
C ALA A 361 -9.02 -18.46 -12.11
N VAL A 362 -7.70 -18.69 -12.00
CA VAL A 362 -6.69 -17.79 -12.58
C VAL A 362 -5.70 -18.47 -13.52
N ALA A 363 -5.66 -19.81 -13.60
CA ALA A 363 -4.69 -20.57 -14.40
C ALA A 363 -4.64 -20.14 -15.87
N ARG A 364 -5.78 -19.74 -16.45
CA ARG A 364 -5.86 -19.24 -17.84
C ARG A 364 -5.00 -18.00 -18.12
N PHE A 365 -4.60 -17.28 -17.07
CA PHE A 365 -3.77 -16.07 -17.16
C PHE A 365 -2.29 -16.35 -16.93
N PHE A 366 -1.88 -17.60 -16.80
CA PHE A 366 -0.48 -17.96 -16.58
C PHE A 366 0.10 -18.65 -17.81
N THR A 367 1.33 -18.29 -18.14
CA THR A 367 2.15 -18.93 -19.16
C THR A 367 3.43 -19.45 -18.53
N THR A 368 4.15 -20.31 -19.24
CA THR A 368 5.49 -20.75 -18.81
C THR A 368 6.54 -19.77 -19.35
N ASN A 369 7.37 -19.21 -18.47
CA ASN A 369 8.48 -18.37 -18.89
C ASN A 369 9.69 -19.20 -19.38
N THR A 370 10.74 -18.52 -19.82
CA THR A 370 12.00 -19.13 -20.31
C THR A 370 12.68 -20.05 -19.30
N ASN A 371 12.44 -19.84 -18.00
CA ASN A 371 12.97 -20.64 -16.91
C ASN A 371 12.04 -21.79 -16.50
N GLY A 372 10.97 -22.06 -17.26
CA GLY A 372 10.03 -23.14 -16.96
C GLY A 372 9.05 -22.83 -15.81
N LEU A 373 8.98 -21.59 -15.34
CA LEU A 373 8.15 -21.20 -14.19
C LEU A 373 6.85 -20.52 -14.64
N PRO A 374 5.74 -20.69 -13.88
CA PRO A 374 4.51 -19.96 -14.11
C PRO A 374 4.70 -18.45 -13.99
N GLU A 375 4.29 -17.72 -15.01
CA GLU A 375 4.38 -16.27 -15.12
C GLU A 375 3.02 -15.69 -15.52
N PRO A 376 2.50 -14.67 -14.81
CA PRO A 376 1.27 -14.02 -15.19
C PRO A 376 1.40 -13.31 -16.54
N ASN A 377 0.43 -13.52 -17.41
CA ASN A 377 0.32 -12.89 -18.71
C ASN A 377 -0.48 -11.59 -18.59
N ILE A 378 0.25 -10.48 -18.46
CA ILE A 378 -0.31 -9.15 -18.13
C ILE A 378 -0.10 -8.21 -19.31
N ARG A 379 -1.11 -7.44 -19.69
CA ARG A 379 -0.97 -6.37 -20.67
C ARG A 379 -0.16 -5.21 -20.10
N ALA A 380 0.79 -4.66 -20.87
CA ALA A 380 1.61 -3.53 -20.42
C ALA A 380 0.78 -2.33 -19.95
N SER A 381 -0.34 -2.03 -20.62
CA SER A 381 -1.25 -0.94 -20.26
C SER A 381 -1.93 -1.13 -18.90
N LEU A 382 -2.07 -2.37 -18.41
CA LEU A 382 -2.55 -2.63 -17.05
C LEU A 382 -1.51 -2.17 -16.03
N VAL A 383 -0.23 -2.53 -16.23
CA VAL A 383 0.86 -2.10 -15.34
C VAL A 383 1.00 -0.58 -15.33
N GLU A 384 0.99 0.05 -16.51
CA GLU A 384 1.04 1.50 -16.66
C GLU A 384 -0.07 2.20 -15.87
N LYS A 385 -1.33 1.76 -16.04
CA LYS A 385 -2.47 2.34 -15.33
C LYS A 385 -2.41 2.10 -13.82
N LEU A 386 -1.96 0.93 -13.38
CA LEU A 386 -1.76 0.63 -11.95
C LEU A 386 -0.68 1.52 -11.32
N MET A 387 0.40 1.83 -12.06
CA MET A 387 1.44 2.75 -11.58
C MET A 387 0.97 4.20 -11.52
N ALA A 388 0.09 4.61 -12.44
CA ALA A 388 -0.54 5.92 -12.48
C ALA A 388 -1.77 6.06 -11.56
N HIS A 389 -2.23 4.98 -10.92
CA HIS A 389 -3.40 5.00 -10.05
C HIS A 389 -3.07 5.64 -8.69
N ALA A 390 -3.99 6.40 -8.12
CA ALA A 390 -3.86 6.98 -6.78
C ALA A 390 -4.57 6.06 -5.77
N TYR A 391 -3.83 5.55 -4.79
CA TYR A 391 -4.33 4.50 -3.91
C TYR A 391 -4.81 5.07 -2.57
N THR A 392 -6.06 4.80 -2.23
CA THR A 392 -6.65 5.18 -0.93
C THR A 392 -6.50 4.08 0.10
N THR A 393 -6.64 2.81 -0.33
CA THR A 393 -6.47 1.64 0.55
C THR A 393 -5.29 0.75 0.16
N ASN A 394 -4.31 1.34 -0.53
CA ASN A 394 -2.98 0.78 -0.81
C ASN A 394 -3.04 -0.64 -1.40
N ILE A 395 -2.35 -1.62 -0.80
CA ILE A 395 -2.25 -2.99 -1.33
C ILE A 395 -3.62 -3.67 -1.38
N ARG A 396 -4.56 -3.33 -0.49
CA ARG A 396 -5.91 -3.89 -0.53
C ARG A 396 -6.66 -3.47 -1.80
N GLU A 397 -6.55 -2.21 -2.18
CA GLU A 397 -7.11 -1.68 -3.43
C GLU A 397 -6.42 -2.28 -4.65
N LEU A 398 -5.09 -2.37 -4.64
CA LEU A 398 -4.32 -3.03 -5.70
C LEU A 398 -4.78 -4.48 -5.91
N ASP A 399 -4.90 -5.27 -4.84
CA ASP A 399 -5.37 -6.66 -4.91
C ASP A 399 -6.80 -6.74 -5.46
N ALA A 400 -7.71 -5.86 -5.00
CA ALA A 400 -9.09 -5.78 -5.50
C ALA A 400 -9.15 -5.42 -7.00
N LEU A 401 -8.35 -4.45 -7.45
CA LEU A 401 -8.24 -4.08 -8.86
C LEU A 401 -7.73 -5.24 -9.71
N LEU A 402 -6.75 -6.02 -9.23
CA LEU A 402 -6.26 -7.21 -9.92
C LEU A 402 -7.32 -8.31 -9.99
N TRP A 403 -8.08 -8.56 -8.93
CA TRP A 403 -9.21 -9.50 -8.96
C TRP A 403 -10.27 -9.07 -9.96
N ARG A 404 -10.61 -7.78 -10.01
CA ARG A 404 -11.55 -7.23 -10.99
C ARG A 404 -11.01 -7.33 -12.42
N ALA A 405 -9.72 -7.06 -12.62
CA ALA A 405 -9.05 -7.23 -13.91
C ALA A 405 -9.15 -8.69 -14.40
N MET A 406 -8.87 -9.66 -13.53
CA MET A 406 -8.97 -11.09 -13.86
C MET A 406 -10.41 -11.55 -14.13
N SER A 407 -11.40 -11.01 -13.42
CA SER A 407 -12.81 -11.39 -13.61
C SER A 407 -13.42 -10.81 -14.89
N THR A 408 -12.99 -9.61 -15.30
CA THR A 408 -13.49 -8.91 -16.50
C THR A 408 -12.72 -9.26 -17.77
N SER A 409 -11.48 -9.76 -17.66
CA SER A 409 -10.68 -10.17 -18.80
C SER A 409 -11.27 -11.43 -19.47
N ALA A 410 -11.67 -11.31 -20.73
CA ALA A 410 -12.28 -12.40 -21.50
C ALA A 410 -11.25 -13.42 -22.03
N GLY A 411 -10.00 -12.99 -22.26
CA GLY A 411 -8.95 -13.81 -22.85
C GLY A 411 -8.00 -14.44 -21.81
N THR A 412 -6.79 -14.76 -22.28
CA THR A 412 -5.67 -15.30 -21.45
C THR A 412 -4.70 -14.22 -21.00
N VAL A 413 -4.96 -12.94 -21.35
CA VAL A 413 -4.17 -11.78 -20.94
C VAL A 413 -5.00 -10.99 -19.95
N ILE A 414 -4.39 -10.59 -18.84
CA ILE A 414 -5.03 -9.72 -17.84
C ILE A 414 -4.97 -8.28 -18.34
N GLU A 415 -6.14 -7.65 -18.46
CA GLU A 415 -6.31 -6.29 -18.96
C GLU A 415 -6.94 -5.37 -17.92
N TRP A 416 -6.88 -4.06 -18.18
CA TRP A 416 -7.52 -3.07 -17.32
C TRP A 416 -9.05 -3.21 -17.35
N PRO A 417 -9.73 -3.28 -16.20
CA PRO A 417 -11.18 -3.32 -16.14
C PRO A 417 -11.79 -2.01 -16.66
N GLU A 418 -12.63 -2.08 -17.70
CA GLU A 418 -13.22 -0.90 -18.36
C GLU A 418 -14.05 -0.02 -17.41
N ASP A 419 -14.62 -0.63 -16.39
CA ASP A 419 -15.48 -0.02 -15.37
C ASP A 419 -14.70 0.47 -14.12
N ALA A 420 -13.37 0.35 -14.11
CA ALA A 420 -12.54 0.91 -13.04
C ALA A 420 -12.36 2.42 -13.18
N PRO A 421 -12.24 3.15 -12.06
CA PRO A 421 -12.01 4.59 -12.07
C PRO A 421 -10.79 4.92 -12.93
N ALA A 422 -10.87 6.02 -13.68
CA ALA A 422 -9.73 6.46 -14.47
C ALA A 422 -8.51 6.67 -13.54
N PRO A 423 -7.28 6.33 -13.99
CA PRO A 423 -6.07 6.68 -13.25
C PRO A 423 -6.09 8.17 -12.90
N ASN A 424 -5.79 8.52 -11.65
CA ASN A 424 -5.88 9.87 -11.07
C ASN A 424 -7.28 10.45 -10.76
N ALA A 425 -8.37 9.68 -10.83
CA ALA A 425 -9.70 10.18 -10.43
C ALA A 425 -9.90 10.34 -8.90
N ALA A 426 -8.94 9.90 -8.06
CA ALA A 426 -9.11 9.84 -6.61
C ALA A 426 -8.64 11.09 -5.82
N ALA A 427 -8.38 12.23 -6.48
CA ALA A 427 -8.06 13.50 -5.81
C ALA A 427 -9.32 14.36 -5.50
N SER A 428 -10.43 13.72 -5.17
CA SER A 428 -11.64 14.41 -4.68
C SER A 428 -12.08 13.76 -3.37
N THR A 429 -11.47 14.20 -2.28
CA THR A 429 -11.92 13.87 -0.92
C THR A 429 -13.23 14.63 -0.64
N PRO A 430 -14.31 13.98 -0.21
CA PRO A 430 -15.33 14.64 0.58
C PRO A 430 -14.84 14.66 2.03
N THR A 431 -14.30 15.80 2.48
CA THR A 431 -14.19 16.11 3.90
C THR A 431 -15.56 16.60 4.40
N ASP A 432 -16.34 15.71 5.00
CA ASP A 432 -17.48 16.10 5.83
C ASP A 432 -17.06 16.09 7.31
N HIS A 433 -16.63 17.26 7.77
CA HIS A 433 -16.77 17.65 9.16
C HIS A 433 -18.20 18.15 9.39
N VAL A 434 -18.82 17.68 10.47
CA VAL A 434 -20.19 18.01 10.87
C VAL A 434 -20.26 19.43 11.47
N ASN A 435 -21.17 20.22 10.88
CA ASN A 435 -21.90 21.41 11.36
C ASN A 435 -21.16 22.68 11.81
N ASP A 436 -21.38 23.79 11.09
CA ASP A 436 -22.31 24.84 11.55
C ASP A 436 -22.84 25.73 10.39
N GLU A 437 -23.96 26.39 10.64
CA GLU A 437 -24.99 27.02 9.80
C GLU A 437 -24.63 27.95 8.59
N LEU A 438 -25.33 27.69 7.46
CA LEU A 438 -25.81 28.48 6.28
C LEU A 438 -25.25 29.89 5.88
N PRO A 439 -25.43 30.32 4.60
CA PRO A 439 -25.58 29.56 3.35
C PRO A 439 -24.66 30.08 2.18
N PRO A 440 -24.27 29.22 1.23
CA PRO A 440 -23.69 29.67 -0.04
C PRO A 440 -24.73 29.74 -1.17
N GLU A 441 -24.63 30.79 -1.98
CA GLU A 441 -25.38 30.94 -3.23
C GLU A 441 -24.90 29.95 -4.31
N MET A 442 -25.89 29.30 -4.91
CA MET A 442 -26.02 28.95 -6.34
C MET A 442 -25.01 27.96 -6.95
N THR A 443 -25.29 26.68 -6.74
CA THR A 443 -25.23 25.67 -7.82
C THR A 443 -26.64 25.08 -7.98
N GLU A 444 -27.14 25.05 -9.22
CA GLU A 444 -28.52 24.66 -9.54
C GLU A 444 -28.90 23.29 -8.94
N PRO A 445 -30.07 23.16 -8.27
CA PRO A 445 -30.51 21.89 -7.73
C PRO A 445 -31.03 20.99 -8.86
N VAL A 446 -30.56 19.75 -8.90
CA VAL A 446 -31.27 18.67 -9.59
C VAL A 446 -32.64 18.55 -8.92
N LYS A 447 -33.67 19.05 -9.58
CA LYS A 447 -35.05 19.08 -9.08
C LYS A 447 -35.50 17.66 -8.76
N GLU A 448 -35.74 17.35 -7.47
CA GLU A 448 -36.36 16.07 -7.10
C GLU A 448 -37.73 15.98 -7.79
N PRO A 449 -38.07 14.84 -8.43
CA PRO A 449 -39.36 14.67 -9.06
C PRO A 449 -40.50 14.76 -8.05
N SER A 450 -41.57 15.46 -8.44
CA SER A 450 -42.82 15.59 -7.69
C SER A 450 -43.59 14.27 -7.64
N GLU A 451 -44.53 14.14 -6.70
CA GLU A 451 -45.40 12.96 -6.59
C GLU A 451 -46.11 12.62 -7.92
N ALA A 452 -46.57 13.64 -8.66
CA ALA A 452 -47.26 13.47 -9.94
C ALA A 452 -46.34 12.85 -11.00
N GLU A 453 -45.10 13.34 -11.12
CA GLU A 453 -44.11 12.83 -12.07
C GLU A 453 -43.70 11.39 -11.75
N VAL A 454 -43.58 11.06 -10.45
CA VAL A 454 -43.29 9.68 -10.00
C VAL A 454 -44.45 8.74 -10.34
N ARG A 455 -45.70 9.15 -10.10
CA ARG A 455 -46.88 8.32 -10.36
C ARG A 455 -47.12 8.13 -11.87
N GLU A 456 -46.91 9.18 -12.67
CA GLU A 456 -47.00 9.12 -14.13
C GLU A 456 -45.91 8.21 -14.73
N SER A 457 -44.66 8.34 -14.28
CA SER A 457 -43.57 7.49 -14.76
C SER A 457 -43.78 6.01 -14.42
N LEU A 458 -44.33 5.71 -13.24
CA LEU A 458 -44.69 4.34 -12.86
C LEU A 458 -45.84 3.79 -13.72
N ALA A 459 -46.84 4.61 -14.06
CA ALA A 459 -47.96 4.21 -14.91
C ALA A 459 -47.55 3.96 -16.37
N VAL A 460 -46.71 4.83 -16.95
CA VAL A 460 -46.21 4.71 -18.33
C VAL A 460 -45.31 3.47 -18.51
N HIS A 461 -44.69 2.99 -17.43
CA HIS A 461 -43.76 1.88 -17.46
C HIS A 461 -44.29 0.59 -16.80
N ASP A 462 -45.61 0.45 -16.66
CA ASP A 462 -46.29 -0.73 -16.10
C ASP A 462 -45.67 -1.21 -14.76
N GLY A 463 -45.33 -0.26 -13.88
CA GLY A 463 -44.72 -0.56 -12.58
C GLY A 463 -43.25 -1.01 -12.65
N ASN A 464 -42.59 -0.94 -13.81
CA ASN A 464 -41.16 -1.29 -13.93
C ASN A 464 -40.25 -0.21 -13.33
N ILE A 465 -39.88 -0.43 -12.07
CA ILE A 465 -39.11 0.49 -11.21
C ILE A 465 -37.77 0.91 -11.83
N VAL A 466 -37.09 0.02 -12.57
CA VAL A 466 -35.79 0.35 -13.17
C VAL A 466 -35.95 1.30 -14.35
N ARG A 467 -36.99 1.09 -15.19
CA ARG A 467 -37.28 1.96 -16.33
C ARG A 467 -37.83 3.32 -15.87
N ALA A 468 -38.71 3.32 -14.89
CA ALA A 468 -39.25 4.55 -14.29
C ALA A 468 -38.15 5.41 -13.64
N ALA A 469 -37.21 4.80 -12.91
CA ALA A 469 -36.11 5.56 -12.29
C ALA A 469 -35.21 6.22 -13.34
N LYS A 470 -34.93 5.52 -14.45
CA LYS A 470 -34.12 6.06 -15.54
C LYS A 470 -34.83 7.18 -16.30
N ALA A 471 -36.14 7.06 -16.52
CA ALA A 471 -36.95 8.09 -17.17
C ALA A 471 -37.03 9.39 -16.35
N LEU A 472 -37.00 9.28 -15.03
CA LEU A 472 -36.97 10.41 -14.10
C LEU A 472 -35.57 11.01 -13.89
N GLY A 473 -34.56 10.57 -14.64
CA GLY A 473 -33.18 11.05 -14.49
C GLY A 473 -32.52 10.67 -13.15
N LEU A 474 -33.06 9.67 -12.46
CA LEU A 474 -32.55 9.25 -11.15
C LEU A 474 -31.31 8.36 -11.32
N SER A 475 -30.31 8.60 -10.48
CA SER A 475 -29.04 7.86 -10.48
C SER A 475 -29.19 6.38 -10.11
N SER A 476 -30.31 5.99 -9.46
CA SER A 476 -30.56 4.61 -9.09
C SER A 476 -32.03 4.33 -8.76
N ARG A 477 -32.44 3.06 -8.91
CA ARG A 477 -33.75 2.56 -8.46
C ARG A 477 -34.02 2.80 -6.97
N TYR A 478 -32.97 2.88 -6.14
CA TYR A 478 -33.10 3.13 -4.69
C TYR A 478 -33.61 4.55 -4.38
N VAL A 479 -33.31 5.52 -5.25
CA VAL A 479 -33.84 6.89 -5.13
C VAL A 479 -35.35 6.89 -5.39
N LEU A 480 -35.81 6.12 -6.39
CA LEU A 480 -37.23 5.96 -6.66
C LEU A 480 -37.97 5.27 -5.51
N TYR A 481 -37.40 4.22 -4.90
CA TYR A 481 -37.98 3.60 -3.70
C TYR A 481 -38.10 4.56 -2.50
N ARG A 482 -37.15 5.50 -2.38
CA ARG A 482 -37.21 6.56 -1.35
C ARG A 482 -38.35 7.54 -1.65
N LEU A 483 -38.51 7.96 -2.90
CA LEU A 483 -39.59 8.86 -3.32
C LEU A 483 -40.97 8.21 -3.20
N MET A 484 -41.10 6.93 -3.56
CA MET A 484 -42.34 6.17 -3.37
C MET A 484 -42.74 6.09 -1.89
N ARG A 485 -41.77 5.86 -0.98
CA ARG A 485 -42.02 5.91 0.47
C ARG A 485 -42.37 7.32 0.97
N LYS A 486 -41.71 8.35 0.43
CA LYS A 486 -41.96 9.77 0.78
C LYS A 486 -43.36 10.22 0.37
N TYR A 487 -43.84 9.76 -0.79
CA TYR A 487 -45.15 10.15 -1.35
C TYR A 487 -46.26 9.12 -1.12
N GLY A 488 -46.01 8.05 -0.35
CA GLY A 488 -47.02 7.03 -0.05
C GLY A 488 -47.54 6.27 -1.28
N ILE A 489 -46.70 6.06 -2.31
CA ILE A 489 -47.05 5.31 -3.52
C ILE A 489 -46.72 3.83 -3.31
N GLU A 490 -47.73 2.98 -3.26
CA GLU A 490 -47.58 1.53 -3.21
C GLU A 490 -47.34 0.94 -4.61
N SER A 491 -46.47 -0.06 -4.73
CA SER A 491 -46.28 -0.77 -5.99
C SER A 491 -47.48 -1.68 -6.25
N ALA A 492 -48.15 -1.51 -7.40
CA ALA A 492 -49.18 -2.43 -7.88
C ALA A 492 -48.59 -3.80 -8.25
#